data_AF-A0AAJ1ZG48-F1
#
_entry.id   AF-A0AAJ1ZG48-F1
#
_cell.length_a   1.000
_cell.length_b   1.000
_cell.length_c   1.000
_cell.angle_alpha   90.00
_cell.angle_beta   90.00
_cell.angle_gamma   90.00
#
_symmetry.space_group_name_H-M   'P 1'
#
loop_
_entity.id
_entity.type
_entity.pdbx_description
1 polymer ?
#
loop_
_entity_poly.entity_id
_entity_poly.type
_entity_poly.pdbx_seq_one_letter_code
_entity_poly.pdbx_strand_id
1 'polypeptide(L)'
;MTLKTVLTGVIVAASAFAAPLAACAEAHERVQQQAQQQAPSPQSLAMEGARTCGNIARGAADVCHIDAAKIERFKTAARQNFAAAPDFDGAWKLGYTEAQSAVDRFARLKSTDPAEYAKEIHEACPALNRGIDEVTNGK
;
A
#
# COMPACT_ATOMS: atom_id res chain seq x y z
N MET A 1 54.78 -13.42 16.56
CA MET A 1 54.84 -14.48 15.53
C MET A 1 53.89 -14.06 14.40
N THR A 2 54.40 -13.40 13.37
CA THR A 2 54.73 -13.95 12.03
C THR A 2 53.52 -14.35 11.17
N LEU A 3 53.24 -13.46 10.20
CA LEU A 3 52.77 -13.66 8.81
C LEU A 3 52.13 -15.00 8.41
N LYS A 4 50.98 -14.92 7.71
CA LYS A 4 50.91 -15.42 6.32
C LYS A 4 49.69 -14.93 5.55
N THR A 5 49.98 -14.07 4.59
CA THR A 5 49.24 -13.76 3.38
C THR A 5 49.02 -15.02 2.54
N VAL A 6 47.83 -15.22 1.97
CA VAL A 6 47.64 -16.05 0.77
C VAL A 6 46.70 -15.31 -0.18
N LEU A 7 47.29 -14.82 -1.27
CA LEU A 7 46.62 -14.42 -2.50
C LEU A 7 46.16 -15.66 -3.27
N THR A 8 44.92 -15.64 -3.74
CA THR A 8 44.48 -16.33 -4.97
C THR A 8 43.22 -15.55 -5.41
N GLY A 9 43.16 -14.80 -6.51
CA GLY A 9 43.86 -14.92 -7.77
C GLY A 9 42.85 -15.30 -8.85
N VAL A 10 41.95 -14.37 -9.23
CA VAL A 10 41.33 -14.37 -10.56
C VAL A 10 41.32 -12.93 -11.04
N ILE A 11 42.30 -12.65 -11.91
CA ILE A 11 42.39 -11.45 -12.72
C ILE A 11 41.39 -11.66 -13.87
N VAL A 12 40.31 -10.88 -13.90
CA VAL A 12 39.56 -10.68 -15.14
C VAL A 12 40.20 -9.51 -15.87
N ALA A 13 40.71 -9.82 -17.05
CA ALA A 13 41.50 -8.95 -17.90
C ALA A 13 40.79 -7.63 -18.23
N ALA A 14 41.57 -6.55 -18.19
CA ALA A 14 41.18 -5.24 -18.66
C ALA A 14 40.85 -5.27 -20.16
N SER A 15 39.78 -4.59 -20.56
CA SER A 15 39.52 -4.17 -21.94
C SER A 15 39.01 -2.74 -21.91
N ALA A 16 39.75 -1.89 -22.62
CA ALA A 16 39.68 -0.43 -22.66
C ALA A 16 38.30 0.18 -22.91
N PHE A 17 37.92 1.17 -22.10
CA PHE A 17 37.29 2.41 -22.55
C PHE A 17 37.74 3.56 -21.63
N ALA A 18 38.36 4.57 -22.22
CA ALA A 18 38.72 5.82 -21.56
C ALA A 18 37.55 6.80 -21.66
N ALA A 19 36.85 7.05 -20.55
CA ALA A 19 36.01 8.22 -20.23
C ALA A 19 35.57 8.08 -18.75
N PRO A 20 35.32 9.17 -18.01
CA PRO A 20 35.50 9.21 -16.56
C PRO A 20 34.39 8.45 -15.80
N LEU A 21 34.68 7.20 -15.41
CA LEU A 21 33.82 6.37 -14.55
C LEU A 21 33.87 6.77 -13.06
N ALA A 22 34.42 7.94 -12.72
CA ALA A 22 34.42 8.43 -11.35
C ALA A 22 33.07 9.06 -10.94
N ALA A 23 32.24 9.49 -11.89
CA ALA A 23 30.96 10.16 -11.59
C ALA A 23 29.79 9.19 -11.30
N CYS A 24 29.88 7.92 -11.72
CA CYS A 24 28.79 6.96 -11.55
C CYS A 24 28.84 6.23 -10.20
N ALA A 25 30.00 6.15 -9.54
CA ALA A 25 30.13 5.56 -8.21
C ALA A 25 29.50 6.47 -7.14
N GLU A 26 29.70 7.78 -7.26
CA GLU A 26 29.15 8.78 -6.34
C GLU A 26 27.62 8.93 -6.49
N ALA A 27 27.08 8.71 -7.69
CA ALA A 27 25.64 8.69 -7.92
C ALA A 27 24.96 7.50 -7.24
N HIS A 28 25.63 6.34 -7.15
CA HIS A 28 25.08 5.15 -6.50
C HIS A 28 25.07 5.29 -4.97
N GLU A 29 26.10 5.90 -4.37
CA GLU A 29 26.12 6.19 -2.93
C GLU A 29 25.11 7.28 -2.54
N ARG A 30 24.88 8.30 -3.38
CA ARG A 30 23.83 9.32 -3.11
C ARG A 30 22.41 8.77 -3.23
N VAL A 31 22.16 7.86 -4.18
CA VAL A 31 20.86 7.20 -4.32
C VAL A 31 20.62 6.23 -3.14
N GLN A 32 21.66 5.55 -2.63
CA GLN A 32 21.54 4.72 -1.43
C GLN A 32 21.40 5.53 -0.13
N GLN A 33 22.06 6.69 -0.02
CA GLN A 33 21.91 7.58 1.16
C GLN A 33 20.58 8.34 1.18
N GLN A 34 19.90 8.55 0.04
CA GLN A 34 18.54 9.11 0.04
C GLN A 34 17.47 8.08 0.43
N ALA A 35 17.80 6.80 0.43
CA ALA A 35 16.96 5.73 0.97
C ALA A 35 17.19 5.47 2.48
N GLN A 36 17.89 6.37 3.18
CA GLN A 36 17.94 6.35 4.65
C GLN A 36 16.56 6.74 5.19
N GLN A 37 15.76 5.70 5.36
CA GLN A 37 14.38 5.68 5.80
C GLN A 37 14.23 6.45 7.11
N GLN A 38 13.70 7.67 7.02
CA GLN A 38 13.02 8.28 8.15
C GLN A 38 11.77 7.43 8.41
N ALA A 39 11.69 6.80 9.59
CA ALA A 39 10.53 5.99 9.95
C ALA A 39 9.23 6.80 9.75
N PRO A 40 8.14 6.18 9.26
CA PRO A 40 6.89 6.89 9.04
C PRO A 40 6.44 7.63 10.29
N SER A 41 6.14 8.92 10.16
CA SER A 41 5.58 9.70 11.25
C SER A 41 4.20 9.15 11.64
N PRO A 42 3.76 9.27 12.91
CA PRO A 42 2.42 8.89 13.33
C PRO A 42 1.32 9.53 12.48
N GLN A 43 1.51 10.78 12.05
CA GLN A 43 0.60 11.49 11.16
C GLN A 43 0.53 10.82 9.79
N SER A 44 1.68 10.47 9.21
CA SER A 44 1.72 9.78 7.90
C SER A 44 1.04 8.40 7.94
N LEU A 45 1.23 7.65 9.02
CA LEU A 45 0.55 6.37 9.22
C LEU A 45 -0.96 6.54 9.41
N ALA A 46 -1.38 7.55 10.15
CA ALA A 46 -2.81 7.82 10.34
C ALA A 46 -3.49 8.28 9.04
N MET A 47 -2.81 9.07 8.21
CA MET A 47 -3.28 9.43 6.87
C MET A 47 -3.43 8.19 5.97
N GLU A 48 -2.44 7.30 5.97
CA GLU A 48 -2.51 6.05 5.19
C GLU A 48 -3.61 5.13 5.70
N GLY A 49 -3.83 5.06 7.02
CA GLY A 49 -4.96 4.35 7.62
C GLY A 49 -6.31 4.90 7.18
N ALA A 50 -6.49 6.22 7.23
CA ALA A 50 -7.71 6.88 6.77
C ALA A 50 -7.98 6.64 5.28
N ARG A 51 -6.94 6.71 4.44
CA ARG A 51 -6.99 6.38 3.01
C ARG A 51 -7.36 4.92 2.78
N THR A 52 -6.74 4.00 3.50
CA THR A 52 -7.05 2.56 3.43
C THR A 52 -8.50 2.29 3.79
N CYS A 53 -9.02 2.92 4.85
CA CYS A 53 -10.43 2.79 5.22
C CYS A 53 -11.36 3.38 4.14
N GLY A 54 -11.01 4.50 3.53
CA GLY A 54 -11.76 5.04 2.40
C GLY A 54 -11.83 4.08 1.21
N ASN A 55 -10.72 3.41 0.90
CA ASN A 55 -10.66 2.39 -0.16
C ASN A 55 -11.57 1.19 0.16
N ILE A 56 -11.47 0.67 1.38
CA ILE A 56 -12.35 -0.39 1.92
C ILE A 56 -13.83 0.00 1.80
N ALA A 57 -14.18 1.23 2.17
CA ALA A 57 -15.55 1.72 2.14
C ALA A 57 -16.15 1.75 0.73
N ARG A 58 -15.36 2.10 -0.30
CA ARG A 58 -15.82 2.03 -1.71
C ARG A 58 -16.10 0.59 -2.12
N GLY A 59 -15.18 -0.34 -1.86
CA GLY A 59 -15.38 -1.76 -2.17
C GLY A 59 -16.61 -2.32 -1.45
N ALA A 60 -16.78 -1.99 -0.19
CA ALA A 60 -17.91 -2.41 0.62
C ALA A 60 -19.25 -1.91 0.08
N ALA A 61 -19.34 -0.64 -0.31
CA ALA A 61 -20.56 -0.05 -0.84
C ALA A 61 -20.89 -0.56 -2.25
N ASP A 62 -19.91 -0.52 -3.16
CA ASP A 62 -20.19 -0.66 -4.60
C ASP A 62 -20.03 -2.09 -5.12
N VAL A 63 -19.20 -2.91 -4.46
CA VAL A 63 -19.01 -4.34 -4.83
C VAL A 63 -19.85 -5.23 -3.92
N CYS A 64 -19.80 -5.00 -2.61
CA CYS A 64 -20.46 -5.85 -1.61
C CYS A 64 -21.84 -5.35 -1.17
N HIS A 65 -22.28 -4.18 -1.64
CA HIS A 65 -23.60 -3.61 -1.36
C HIS A 65 -23.91 -3.46 0.14
N ILE A 66 -22.88 -3.19 0.96
CA ILE A 66 -23.04 -2.88 2.38
C ILE A 66 -23.76 -1.52 2.52
N ASP A 67 -24.69 -1.46 3.46
CA ASP A 67 -25.56 -0.29 3.62
C ASP A 67 -24.79 0.98 3.98
N ALA A 68 -25.25 2.12 3.43
CA ALA A 68 -24.61 3.41 3.65
C ALA A 68 -24.51 3.80 5.13
N ALA A 69 -25.49 3.42 5.96
CA ALA A 69 -25.45 3.74 7.39
C ALA A 69 -24.32 2.99 8.10
N LYS A 70 -24.03 1.74 7.72
CA LYS A 70 -22.87 0.99 8.20
C LYS A 70 -21.55 1.60 7.73
N ILE A 71 -21.47 2.06 6.48
CA ILE A 71 -20.28 2.78 5.98
C ILE A 71 -20.04 4.09 6.74
N GLU A 72 -21.10 4.85 7.08
CA GLU A 72 -20.96 6.07 7.88
C GLU A 72 -20.51 5.79 9.33
N ARG A 73 -21.02 4.72 9.95
CA ARG A 73 -20.52 4.27 11.26
C ARG A 73 -19.05 3.87 11.18
N PHE A 74 -18.65 3.15 10.12
CA PHE A 74 -17.27 2.78 9.88
C PHE A 74 -16.37 4.00 9.69
N LYS A 75 -16.79 5.00 8.90
CA LYS A 75 -16.05 6.26 8.73
C LYS A 75 -15.87 6.99 10.06
N THR A 76 -16.90 6.99 10.89
CA THR A 76 -16.86 7.62 12.22
C THR A 76 -15.83 6.92 13.12
N ALA A 77 -15.85 5.59 13.18
CA ALA A 77 -14.89 4.81 13.97
C ALA A 77 -13.46 4.96 13.43
N ALA A 78 -13.27 4.92 12.11
CA ALA A 78 -11.98 5.15 11.47
C ALA A 78 -11.41 6.53 11.82
N ARG A 79 -12.24 7.58 11.88
CA ARG A 79 -11.80 8.92 12.31
C ARG A 79 -11.27 8.92 13.74
N GLN A 80 -11.89 8.15 14.64
CA GLN A 80 -11.43 8.02 16.02
C GLN A 80 -10.12 7.24 16.11
N ASN A 81 -10.00 6.14 15.36
CA ASN A 81 -8.80 5.29 15.34
C ASN A 81 -7.59 5.98 14.70
N PHE A 82 -7.82 6.89 13.75
CA PHE A 82 -6.79 7.67 13.08
C PHE A 82 -6.82 9.15 13.44
N ALA A 83 -7.03 9.47 14.73
CA ALA A 83 -7.11 10.85 15.22
C ALA A 83 -5.84 11.70 14.96
N ALA A 84 -4.70 11.07 14.70
CA ALA A 84 -3.46 11.75 14.32
C ALA A 84 -3.40 12.17 12.84
N ALA A 85 -4.40 11.82 12.02
CA ALA A 85 -4.49 12.23 10.62
C ALA A 85 -4.94 13.70 10.52
N PRO A 86 -4.07 14.64 10.12
CA PRO A 86 -4.43 16.06 10.08
C PRO A 86 -5.50 16.39 9.03
N ASP A 87 -5.59 15.60 7.95
CA ASP A 87 -6.63 15.71 6.91
C ASP A 87 -7.27 14.34 6.67
N PHE A 88 -7.99 13.84 7.69
CA PHE A 88 -8.69 12.57 7.61
C PHE A 88 -9.66 12.50 6.41
N ASP A 89 -10.44 13.56 6.17
CA ASP A 89 -11.45 13.56 5.10
C ASP A 89 -10.82 13.57 3.71
N GLY A 90 -9.73 14.31 3.50
CA GLY A 90 -8.97 14.27 2.26
C GLY A 90 -8.37 12.90 2.01
N ALA A 91 -7.73 12.29 3.01
CA ALA A 91 -7.18 10.93 2.91
C ALA A 91 -8.26 9.90 2.60
N TRP A 92 -9.36 9.91 3.36
CA TRP A 92 -10.52 9.05 3.13
C TRP A 92 -11.03 9.17 1.70
N LYS A 93 -11.25 10.41 1.22
CA LYS A 93 -11.75 10.68 -0.13
C LYS A 93 -10.78 10.20 -1.20
N LEU A 94 -9.48 10.38 -0.99
CA LEU A 94 -8.45 9.88 -1.90
C LEU A 94 -8.56 8.36 -2.04
N GLY A 95 -8.56 7.64 -0.91
CA GLY A 95 -8.66 6.18 -0.93
C GLY A 95 -9.96 5.67 -1.55
N TYR A 96 -11.08 6.33 -1.26
CA TYR A 96 -12.38 6.04 -1.87
C TYR A 96 -12.35 6.21 -3.40
N THR A 97 -11.63 7.23 -3.88
CA THR A 97 -11.46 7.49 -5.32
C THR A 97 -10.56 6.44 -5.99
N GLU A 98 -9.45 6.07 -5.36
CA GLU A 98 -8.50 5.09 -5.90
C GLU A 98 -9.09 3.69 -6.04
N ALA A 99 -10.01 3.33 -5.14
CA ALA A 99 -10.76 2.08 -5.22
C ALA A 99 -11.66 1.97 -6.45
N GLN A 100 -11.92 3.06 -7.19
CA GLN A 100 -12.75 3.04 -8.40
C GLN A 100 -12.24 2.01 -9.42
N SER A 101 -10.92 1.88 -9.58
CA SER A 101 -10.33 0.91 -10.51
C SER A 101 -10.69 -0.55 -10.15
N ALA A 102 -10.80 -0.87 -8.87
CA ALA A 102 -11.25 -2.17 -8.41
C ALA A 102 -12.75 -2.36 -8.62
N VAL A 103 -13.56 -1.35 -8.34
CA VAL A 103 -15.01 -1.36 -8.63
C VAL A 103 -15.25 -1.62 -10.11
N ASP A 104 -14.56 -0.91 -11.01
CA ASP A 104 -14.69 -1.07 -12.45
C ASP A 104 -14.27 -2.48 -12.91
N ARG A 105 -13.23 -3.04 -12.30
CA ARG A 105 -12.79 -4.42 -12.56
C ARG A 105 -13.87 -5.42 -12.15
N PHE A 106 -14.47 -5.28 -10.97
CA PHE A 106 -15.55 -6.15 -10.51
C PHE A 106 -16.82 -6.00 -11.36
N ALA A 107 -17.17 -4.77 -11.77
CA ALA A 107 -18.28 -4.52 -12.68
C ALA A 107 -18.06 -5.20 -14.04
N ARG A 108 -16.83 -5.14 -14.57
CA ARG A 108 -16.46 -5.86 -15.79
C ARG A 108 -16.55 -7.37 -15.58
N LEU A 109 -15.96 -7.91 -14.51
CA LEU A 109 -15.97 -9.33 -14.19
C LEU A 109 -17.40 -9.87 -14.11
N LYS A 110 -18.30 -9.14 -13.45
CA LYS A 110 -19.73 -9.47 -13.37
C LYS A 110 -20.39 -9.64 -14.74
N SER A 111 -19.97 -8.84 -15.74
CA SER A 111 -20.51 -8.90 -17.09
C SER A 111 -19.85 -9.97 -17.97
N THR A 112 -18.56 -10.25 -17.78
CA THR A 112 -17.78 -11.14 -18.64
C THR A 112 -17.72 -12.58 -18.14
N ASP A 113 -17.66 -12.75 -16.82
CA ASP A 113 -17.64 -14.04 -16.13
C ASP A 113 -18.43 -13.96 -14.81
N PRO A 114 -19.75 -14.13 -14.88
CA PRO A 114 -20.60 -14.06 -13.70
C PRO A 114 -20.31 -15.14 -12.65
N ALA A 115 -19.75 -16.28 -13.05
CA ALA A 115 -19.45 -17.39 -12.16
C ALA A 115 -18.22 -17.07 -11.30
N GLU A 116 -17.14 -16.57 -11.91
CA GLU A 116 -15.97 -16.12 -11.17
C GLU A 116 -16.28 -14.89 -10.32
N TYR A 117 -17.07 -13.94 -10.84
CA TYR A 117 -17.57 -12.82 -10.03
C TYR A 117 -18.28 -13.31 -8.76
N ALA A 118 -19.22 -14.25 -8.89
CA ALA A 118 -19.96 -14.79 -7.76
C ALA A 118 -19.04 -15.46 -6.72
N LYS A 119 -18.03 -16.20 -7.19
CA LYS A 119 -17.03 -16.82 -6.33
C LYS A 119 -16.20 -15.78 -5.57
N GLU A 120 -15.64 -14.79 -6.27
CA GLU A 120 -14.82 -13.75 -5.64
C GLU A 120 -15.59 -12.96 -4.58
N ILE A 121 -16.83 -12.54 -4.86
CA ILE A 121 -17.63 -11.80 -3.87
C ILE A 121 -18.09 -12.69 -2.71
N HIS A 122 -18.29 -13.99 -2.92
CA HIS A 122 -18.68 -14.92 -1.87
C HIS A 122 -17.58 -15.06 -0.81
N GLU A 123 -16.31 -15.01 -1.23
CA GLU A 123 -15.17 -15.06 -0.33
C GLU A 123 -14.87 -13.68 0.28
N ALA A 124 -14.81 -12.63 -0.54
CA ALA A 124 -14.35 -11.31 -0.12
C ALA A 124 -15.37 -10.55 0.73
N CYS A 125 -16.66 -10.55 0.36
CA CYS A 125 -17.64 -9.69 1.01
C CYS A 125 -17.94 -10.05 2.46
N PRO A 126 -18.02 -11.33 2.87
CA PRO A 126 -18.16 -11.68 4.28
C PRO A 126 -16.97 -11.23 5.14
N ALA A 127 -15.74 -11.37 4.63
CA ALA A 127 -14.54 -10.93 5.32
C ALA A 127 -14.50 -9.39 5.46
N LEU A 128 -14.84 -8.68 4.37
CA LEU A 128 -14.91 -7.22 4.37
C LEU A 128 -15.97 -6.69 5.35
N ASN A 129 -17.17 -7.31 5.34
CA ASN A 129 -18.26 -6.97 6.23
C ASN A 129 -17.87 -7.15 7.70
N ARG A 130 -17.17 -8.25 8.03
CA ARG A 130 -16.67 -8.52 9.37
C ARG A 130 -15.58 -7.53 9.78
N GLY A 131 -14.61 -7.24 8.89
CA GLY A 131 -13.55 -6.27 9.18
C GLY A 131 -14.11 -4.86 9.46
N ILE A 132 -15.17 -4.46 8.75
CA ILE A 132 -15.90 -3.23 9.05
C ILE A 132 -16.54 -3.28 10.44
N ASP A 133 -17.16 -4.41 10.82
CA ASP A 133 -17.74 -4.57 12.15
C ASP A 133 -16.70 -4.53 13.27
N GLU A 134 -15.52 -5.13 13.05
CA GLU A 134 -14.42 -5.12 14.01
C GLU A 134 -13.90 -3.70 14.25
N VAL A 135 -13.74 -2.90 13.20
CA VAL A 135 -13.33 -1.49 13.34
C VAL A 135 -14.44 -0.64 13.98
N THR A 136 -15.70 -0.92 13.65
CA THR A 136 -16.84 -0.12 14.13
C THR A 136 -17.19 -0.40 15.59
N ASN A 137 -17.05 -1.65 16.03
CA ASN A 137 -17.45 -2.11 17.37
C ASN A 137 -16.26 -2.36 18.30
N GLY A 138 -15.04 -2.44 17.76
CA GLY A 138 -13.81 -2.54 18.54
C GLY A 138 -13.58 -1.26 19.33
N LYS A 139 -13.48 -1.40 20.65
CA LYS A 139 -12.94 -0.38 21.56
C LYS A 139 -11.46 -0.64 21.78
#